data_AF-A0A2S8WRK9-F1
#
_entry.id   AF-A0A2S8WRK9-F1
#
_cell.length_a   1.000
_cell.length_b   1.000
_cell.length_c   1.000
_cell.angle_alpha   90.00
_cell.angle_beta   90.00
_cell.angle_gamma   90.00
#
_symmetry.space_group_name_H-M   'P 1'
#
loop_
_entity.id
_entity.type
_entity.pdbx_description
1 polymer ?
#
loop_
_entity_poly.entity_id
_entity_poly.type
_entity_poly.pdbx_seq_one_letter_code
_entity_poly.pdbx_strand_id
1 'polypeptide(L)'
;MLFDGCAALWLPAGYTPPGAWLARVLGSLALLGSALGGNSDLGGAQFIRGLGAFAVAHLAYLAFFVWALKLQARSIRVWALAYLPLLGLILFLVLPHAGSMQIPVIIYAVLILLTAAVGTAGNRAVAFGAALFVISDAILSLTLFIPNFNFWQSDLGIMFCYTIGQGLIICGATALLWQHEKRTSRGRPKEKTTKN
;
A
#
# COMPACT_ATOMS: atom_id res chain seq x y z
N MET A 1 0.73 -28.34 3.71
CA MET A 1 -0.64 -27.90 3.37
C MET A 1 -0.85 -26.38 3.53
N LEU A 2 0.17 -25.53 3.33
CA LEU A 2 0.06 -24.07 3.57
C LEU A 2 0.60 -23.18 2.42
N PHE A 3 0.99 -23.75 1.28
CA PHE A 3 1.67 -22.98 0.22
C PHE A 3 1.24 -23.30 -1.23
N ASP A 4 0.10 -23.96 -1.46
CA ASP A 4 -0.35 -24.28 -2.83
C ASP A 4 -1.20 -23.17 -3.50
N GLY A 5 -1.47 -22.05 -2.80
CA GLY A 5 -2.39 -21.01 -3.28
C GLY A 5 -1.77 -19.86 -4.08
N CYS A 6 -0.45 -19.73 -4.11
CA CYS A 6 0.21 -18.58 -4.75
C CYS A 6 0.34 -18.71 -6.27
N ALA A 7 0.14 -19.92 -6.82
CA ALA A 7 0.21 -20.18 -8.27
C ALA A 7 -1.09 -19.83 -9.03
N ALA A 8 -2.17 -19.41 -8.35
CA ALA A 8 -3.36 -18.84 -9.00
C ALA A 8 -3.12 -17.39 -9.48
N LEU A 9 -1.90 -17.12 -9.95
CA LEU A 9 -1.44 -15.93 -10.66
C LEU A 9 -2.02 -15.84 -12.08
N TRP A 10 -3.22 -16.38 -12.31
CA TRP A 10 -4.01 -16.09 -13.50
C TRP A 10 -5.48 -16.26 -13.12
N LEU A 11 -6.15 -15.13 -12.92
CA LEU A 11 -7.60 -15.09 -12.92
C LEU A 11 -8.07 -15.75 -14.22
N PRO A 12 -9.11 -16.61 -14.21
CA PRO A 12 -9.71 -17.07 -15.45
C PRO A 12 -10.02 -15.85 -16.32
N ALA A 13 -9.58 -15.91 -17.58
CA ALA A 13 -9.83 -14.88 -18.58
C ALA A 13 -11.33 -14.54 -18.57
N GLY A 14 -11.69 -13.37 -18.03
CA GLY A 14 -13.08 -12.91 -18.01
C GLY A 14 -13.60 -12.26 -16.73
N TYR A 15 -12.88 -12.27 -15.59
CA TYR A 15 -13.40 -11.62 -14.38
C TYR A 15 -12.33 -10.89 -13.55
N THR A 16 -12.31 -9.56 -13.65
CA THR A 16 -11.62 -8.69 -12.67
C THR A 16 -12.69 -8.03 -11.82
N PRO A 17 -12.70 -8.21 -10.49
CA PRO A 17 -13.65 -7.50 -9.64
C PRO A 17 -13.38 -5.99 -9.77
N PRO A 18 -14.43 -5.14 -9.75
CA PRO A 18 -14.25 -3.69 -9.86
C PRO A 18 -13.28 -3.21 -8.76
N GLY A 19 -12.13 -2.66 -9.18
CA GLY A 19 -11.07 -2.15 -8.30
C GLY A 19 -9.74 -2.93 -8.32
N ALA A 20 -9.70 -4.19 -8.74
CA ALA A 20 -8.45 -4.96 -8.82
C ALA A 20 -7.53 -4.52 -9.97
N TRP A 21 -8.11 -4.04 -11.08
CA TRP A 21 -7.36 -3.42 -12.17
C TRP A 21 -6.75 -2.08 -11.73
N LEU A 22 -7.43 -1.33 -10.86
CA LEU A 22 -6.98 -0.02 -10.37
C LEU A 22 -5.70 -0.19 -9.53
N ALA A 23 -5.67 -1.15 -8.60
CA ALA A 23 -4.48 -1.45 -7.80
C ALA A 23 -3.28 -1.90 -8.66
N ARG A 24 -3.54 -2.63 -9.76
CA ARG A 24 -2.50 -3.06 -10.71
C ARG A 24 -1.99 -1.89 -11.55
N VAL A 25 -2.89 -1.04 -12.06
CA VAL A 25 -2.54 0.15 -12.84
C VAL A 25 -1.77 1.15 -11.99
N LEU A 26 -2.14 1.33 -10.73
CA LEU A 26 -1.47 2.25 -9.81
C LEU A 26 -0.10 1.75 -9.34
N GLY A 27 0.05 0.44 -9.09
CA GLY A 27 1.37 -0.17 -8.88
C GLY A 27 2.28 -0.02 -10.09
N SER A 28 1.71 -0.12 -11.30
CA SER A 28 2.43 0.08 -12.57
C SER A 28 2.82 1.55 -12.78
N LEU A 29 1.96 2.50 -12.42
CA LEU A 29 2.23 3.94 -12.52
C LEU A 29 3.32 4.39 -11.53
N ALA A 30 3.37 3.82 -10.34
CA ALA A 30 4.44 4.08 -9.38
C ALA A 30 5.81 3.55 -9.86
N LEU A 31 5.83 2.39 -10.53
CA LEU A 31 7.04 1.88 -11.22
C LEU A 31 7.48 2.80 -12.37
N LEU A 32 6.53 3.32 -13.16
CA LEU A 32 6.80 4.27 -14.24
C LEU A 32 7.31 5.62 -13.74
N GLY A 33 6.77 6.13 -12.62
CA GLY A 33 7.27 7.34 -11.96
C GLY A 33 8.70 7.20 -11.46
N SER A 34 9.06 6.02 -10.95
CA SER A 34 10.42 5.70 -10.51
C SER A 34 11.42 5.60 -11.67
N ALA A 35 10.98 5.13 -12.84
CA ALA A 35 11.82 5.02 -14.04
C ALA A 35 12.12 6.38 -14.72
N LEU A 36 11.27 7.39 -14.53
CA LEU A 36 11.47 8.74 -15.08
C LEU A 36 12.30 9.67 -14.18
N GLY A 37 12.63 9.24 -12.96
CA GLY A 37 13.44 10.00 -11.99
C GLY A 37 14.95 9.89 -12.21
N GLY A 38 15.41 9.00 -13.10
CA GLY A 38 16.82 8.79 -13.39
C GLY A 38 17.28 9.62 -14.57
N ASN A 39 17.45 10.92 -14.40
CA ASN A 39 18.37 11.75 -15.19
C ASN A 39 18.83 12.92 -14.31
N SER A 40 20.11 12.88 -13.97
CA SER A 40 20.87 13.85 -13.19
C SER A 40 20.68 15.29 -13.69
N ASP A 41 20.63 16.24 -12.74
CA ASP A 41 20.73 17.71 -12.87
C ASP A 41 19.52 18.57 -12.46
N LEU A 42 18.45 18.02 -11.87
CA LEU A 42 17.33 18.82 -11.32
C LEU A 42 16.93 18.36 -9.90
N GLY A 43 17.83 18.55 -8.94
CA GLY A 43 17.85 18.01 -7.57
C GLY A 43 16.74 18.39 -6.57
N GLY A 44 15.52 18.65 -7.03
CA GLY A 44 14.35 18.83 -6.14
C GLY A 44 13.02 18.57 -6.85
N ALA A 45 12.89 19.00 -8.10
CA ALA A 45 11.67 18.82 -8.88
C ALA A 45 11.38 17.34 -9.18
N GLN A 46 12.41 16.54 -9.48
CA GLN A 46 12.23 15.11 -9.75
C GLN A 46 11.90 14.33 -8.48
N PHE A 47 12.48 14.70 -7.33
CA PHE A 47 12.13 14.13 -6.04
C PHE A 47 10.66 14.41 -5.70
N ILE A 48 10.19 15.65 -5.85
CA ILE A 48 8.77 16.01 -5.62
C ILE A 48 7.84 15.23 -6.56
N ARG A 49 8.22 15.03 -7.82
CA ARG A 49 7.43 14.23 -8.77
C ARG A 49 7.36 12.77 -8.35
N GLY A 50 8.48 12.18 -7.95
CA GLY A 50 8.53 10.82 -7.39
C GLY A 50 7.65 10.71 -6.14
N LEU A 51 7.87 11.57 -5.16
CA LEU A 51 7.09 11.64 -3.92
C LEU A 51 5.58 11.80 -4.21
N GLY A 52 5.23 12.66 -5.17
CA GLY A 52 3.85 12.85 -5.62
C GLY A 52 3.23 11.60 -6.23
N ALA A 53 3.95 10.89 -7.10
CA ALA A 53 3.49 9.63 -7.68
C ALA A 53 3.25 8.55 -6.61
N PHE A 54 4.19 8.41 -5.66
CA PHE A 54 4.05 7.52 -4.52
C PHE A 54 2.89 7.90 -3.60
N ALA A 55 2.67 9.20 -3.37
CA ALA A 55 1.54 9.71 -2.59
C ALA A 55 0.21 9.38 -3.26
N VAL A 56 0.10 9.55 -4.58
CA VAL A 56 -1.11 9.19 -5.34
C VAL A 56 -1.41 7.70 -5.25
N ALA A 57 -0.38 6.85 -5.33
CA ALA A 57 -0.55 5.41 -5.14
C ALA A 57 -1.09 5.07 -3.74
N HIS A 58 -0.53 5.68 -2.69
CA HIS A 58 -1.00 5.49 -1.31
C HIS A 58 -2.42 6.01 -1.09
N LEU A 59 -2.77 7.18 -1.64
CA LEU A 59 -4.14 7.71 -1.58
C LEU A 59 -5.15 6.74 -2.20
N ALA A 60 -4.79 6.10 -3.30
CA ALA A 60 -5.65 5.13 -3.93
C ALA A 60 -5.75 3.81 -3.15
N TYR A 61 -4.66 3.32 -2.55
CA TYR A 61 -4.74 2.20 -1.60
C TYR A 61 -5.63 2.54 -0.40
N LEU A 62 -5.48 3.73 0.16
CA LEU A 62 -6.29 4.22 1.26
C LEU A 62 -7.77 4.29 0.87
N ALA A 63 -8.09 4.87 -0.29
CA ALA A 63 -9.46 4.94 -0.80
C ALA A 63 -10.06 3.54 -0.98
N PHE A 64 -9.29 2.60 -1.55
CA PHE A 64 -9.70 1.20 -1.70
C PHE A 64 -9.95 0.53 -0.34
N PHE A 65 -9.06 0.71 0.64
CA PHE A 65 -9.25 0.14 1.96
C PHE A 65 -10.48 0.73 2.65
N VAL A 66 -10.64 2.05 2.66
CA VAL A 66 -11.82 2.71 3.26
C VAL A 66 -13.11 2.18 2.63
N TRP A 67 -13.14 2.02 1.31
CA TRP A 67 -14.28 1.43 0.61
C TRP A 67 -14.54 -0.03 1.03
N ALA A 68 -13.49 -0.87 1.04
CA ALA A 68 -13.59 -2.27 1.44
C ALA A 68 -14.03 -2.44 2.91
N LEU A 69 -13.58 -1.56 3.81
CA LEU A 69 -13.99 -1.57 5.22
C LEU A 69 -15.46 -1.22 5.41
N LYS A 70 -15.97 -0.24 4.64
CA LYS A 70 -17.40 0.11 4.65
C LYS A 70 -18.27 -1.06 4.20
N LEU A 71 -17.86 -1.79 3.18
CA LEU A 71 -18.60 -2.97 2.69
C LEU A 71 -18.62 -4.12 3.70
N GLN A 72 -17.57 -4.28 4.49
CA GLN A 72 -17.42 -5.42 5.40
C GLN A 72 -17.68 -5.09 6.88
N ALA A 73 -18.07 -3.86 7.20
CA ALA A 73 -18.25 -3.34 8.57
C ALA A 73 -17.06 -3.67 9.49
N ARG A 74 -15.83 -3.52 8.98
CA ARG A 74 -14.60 -3.83 9.72
C ARG A 74 -14.00 -2.56 10.32
N SER A 75 -13.50 -2.68 11.55
CA SER A 75 -12.84 -1.60 12.27
C SER A 75 -11.31 -1.71 12.22
N ILE A 76 -10.64 -0.56 12.29
CA ILE A 76 -9.19 -0.45 12.51
C ILE A 76 -8.82 -1.19 13.78
N ARG A 77 -7.76 -1.98 13.73
CA ARG A 77 -7.33 -2.76 14.89
C ARG A 77 -6.55 -1.86 15.85
N VAL A 78 -6.74 -2.04 17.16
CA VAL A 78 -6.12 -1.21 18.21
C VAL A 78 -4.59 -1.18 18.10
N TRP A 79 -3.96 -2.27 17.66
CA TRP A 79 -2.50 -2.31 17.48
C TRP A 79 -1.98 -1.39 16.37
N ALA A 80 -2.85 -0.81 15.52
CA ALA A 80 -2.48 0.25 14.59
C ALA A 80 -1.89 1.48 15.31
N LEU A 81 -2.21 1.68 16.60
CA LEU A 81 -1.61 2.74 17.43
C LEU A 81 -0.08 2.61 17.53
N ALA A 82 0.49 1.43 17.29
CA ALA A 82 1.94 1.23 17.24
C ALA A 82 2.63 2.04 16.12
N TYR A 83 1.88 2.50 15.10
CA TYR A 83 2.42 3.37 14.06
C TYR A 83 2.67 4.80 14.56
N LEU A 84 1.97 5.28 15.59
CA LEU A 84 2.16 6.64 16.12
C LEU A 84 3.56 6.91 16.68
N PRO A 85 4.13 6.07 17.57
CA PRO A 85 5.50 6.28 18.05
C PRO A 85 6.52 6.12 16.91
N LEU A 86 6.25 5.25 15.94
CA LEU A 86 7.10 5.10 14.76
C LEU A 86 7.10 6.38 13.90
N LEU A 87 5.94 7.01 13.70
CA LEU A 87 5.84 8.31 13.02
C LEU A 87 6.70 9.36 13.73
N GLY A 88 6.52 9.46 15.05
CA GLY A 88 7.23 10.44 15.87
C GLY A 88 8.73 10.25 15.78
N LEU A 89 9.20 9.01 15.85
CA LEU A 89 10.62 8.68 15.73
C LEU A 89 11.18 9.05 14.36
N ILE A 90 10.50 8.66 13.26
CA ILE A 90 10.97 8.96 11.90
C ILE A 90 11.01 10.47 11.66
N LEU A 91 9.94 11.19 12.01
CA LEU A 91 9.88 12.65 11.86
C LEU A 91 10.93 13.36 12.72
N PHE A 92 11.15 12.90 13.95
CA PHE A 92 12.18 13.46 14.82
C PHE A 92 13.58 13.36 14.21
N LEU A 93 13.91 12.25 13.54
CA LEU A 93 15.19 12.04 12.89
C LEU A 93 15.32 12.81 11.55
N VAL A 94 14.25 12.86 10.77
CA VAL A 94 14.26 13.37 9.39
C VAL A 94 14.07 14.89 9.33
N LEU A 95 13.13 15.47 10.10
CA LEU A 95 12.75 16.88 9.97
C LEU A 95 13.89 17.89 10.21
N PRO A 96 14.85 17.68 11.12
CA PRO A 96 15.99 18.59 11.28
C PRO A 96 16.82 18.74 10.01
N HIS A 97 16.81 17.74 9.14
CA HIS A 97 17.60 17.68 7.92
C HIS A 97 16.79 17.96 6.65
N ALA A 98 15.46 18.04 6.76
CA ALA A 98 14.56 18.15 5.61
C ALA A 98 14.52 19.55 4.97
N GLY A 99 15.05 20.60 5.62
CA GLY A 99 15.07 21.96 5.07
C GLY A 99 13.69 22.44 4.60
N SER A 100 13.56 22.88 3.35
CA SER A 100 12.28 23.31 2.77
C SER A 100 11.28 22.16 2.52
N MET A 101 11.71 20.90 2.61
CA MET A 101 10.86 19.71 2.38
C MET A 101 10.11 19.23 3.63
N GLN A 102 10.22 19.92 4.77
CA GLN A 102 9.56 19.53 6.01
C GLN A 102 8.05 19.30 5.84
N ILE A 103 7.33 20.25 5.23
CA ILE A 103 5.87 20.15 5.05
C ILE A 103 5.51 18.96 4.13
N PRO A 104 6.09 18.81 2.92
CA PRO A 104 5.86 17.63 2.08
C PRO A 104 6.12 16.30 2.80
N VAL A 105 7.22 16.21 3.57
CA VAL A 105 7.59 14.99 4.30
C VAL A 105 6.57 14.64 5.37
N ILE A 106 6.10 15.62 6.14
CA ILE A 106 5.07 15.40 7.18
C ILE A 106 3.78 14.87 6.54
N ILE A 107 3.30 15.53 5.48
CA ILE A 107 2.07 15.14 4.79
C ILE A 107 2.19 13.70 4.26
N TYR A 108 3.31 13.38 3.62
CA TYR A 108 3.57 12.07 3.06
C TYR A 108 3.68 10.98 4.14
N ALA A 109 4.41 11.24 5.23
CA ALA A 109 4.56 10.31 6.34
C ALA A 109 3.21 10.00 7.00
N VAL A 110 2.37 11.02 7.21
CA VAL A 110 1.00 10.84 7.74
C VAL A 110 0.17 9.98 6.78
N LEU A 111 0.25 10.22 5.47
CA LEU A 111 -0.49 9.47 4.47
C LEU A 111 -0.14 7.97 4.48
N ILE A 112 1.15 7.63 4.52
CA ILE A 112 1.59 6.22 4.56
C ILE A 112 1.09 5.54 5.82
N LEU A 113 1.26 6.18 6.98
CA LEU A 113 0.86 5.57 8.24
C LEU A 113 -0.66 5.46 8.37
N LEU A 114 -1.41 6.42 7.83
CA LEU A 114 -2.86 6.31 7.74
C LEU A 114 -3.25 5.12 6.85
N THR A 115 -2.60 4.97 5.69
CA THR A 115 -2.80 3.83 4.80
C THR A 115 -2.50 2.51 5.52
N ALA A 116 -1.42 2.46 6.31
CA ALA A 116 -1.04 1.28 7.05
C ALA A 116 -2.01 0.96 8.20
N ALA A 117 -2.42 1.98 8.95
CA ALA A 117 -3.41 1.87 10.02
C ALA A 117 -4.74 1.34 9.49
N VAL A 118 -5.25 1.90 8.39
CA VAL A 118 -6.48 1.41 7.75
C VAL A 118 -6.29 -0.01 7.20
N GLY A 119 -5.11 -0.33 6.65
CA GLY A 119 -4.75 -1.67 6.18
C GLY A 119 -4.85 -2.75 7.27
N THR A 120 -4.67 -2.40 8.55
CA THR A 120 -4.80 -3.34 9.67
C THR A 120 -6.19 -3.97 9.78
N ALA A 121 -7.23 -3.26 9.36
CA ALA A 121 -8.60 -3.74 9.37
C ALA A 121 -8.88 -4.79 8.26
N GLY A 122 -7.97 -4.90 7.29
CA GLY A 122 -7.98 -5.95 6.27
C GLY A 122 -7.64 -7.35 6.82
N ASN A 123 -7.21 -8.24 5.93
CA ASN A 123 -6.66 -9.54 6.33
C ASN A 123 -5.16 -9.44 6.67
N ARG A 124 -4.55 -10.54 7.12
CA ARG A 124 -3.14 -10.56 7.51
C ARG A 124 -2.19 -10.18 6.37
N ALA A 125 -2.52 -10.53 5.12
CA ALA A 125 -1.71 -10.17 3.96
C ALA A 125 -1.72 -8.66 3.73
N VAL A 126 -2.89 -8.02 3.75
CA VAL A 126 -3.01 -6.56 3.64
C VAL A 126 -2.25 -5.86 4.76
N ALA A 127 -2.43 -6.31 6.01
CA ALA A 127 -1.77 -5.73 7.17
C ALA A 127 -0.23 -5.85 7.10
N PHE A 128 0.29 -7.01 6.68
CA PHE A 128 1.72 -7.22 6.55
C PHE A 128 2.31 -6.43 5.37
N GLY A 129 1.60 -6.38 4.23
CA GLY A 129 2.03 -5.58 3.10
C GLY A 129 2.06 -4.08 3.40
N ALA A 130 1.07 -3.57 4.15
CA ALA A 130 1.06 -2.21 4.67
C ALA A 130 2.25 -1.92 5.60
N ALA A 131 2.62 -2.86 6.47
CA ALA A 131 3.79 -2.69 7.33
C ALA A 131 5.10 -2.65 6.52
N LEU A 132 5.21 -3.45 5.45
CA LEU A 132 6.38 -3.41 4.57
C LEU A 132 6.52 -2.08 3.83
N PHE A 133 5.42 -1.43 3.45
CA PHE A 133 5.46 -0.06 2.93
C PHE A 133 6.03 0.92 3.94
N VAL A 134 5.53 0.90 5.18
CA VAL A 134 6.07 1.77 6.25
C VAL A 134 7.58 1.55 6.43
N ILE A 135 8.05 0.30 6.39
CA ILE A 135 9.48 -0.02 6.49
C ILE A 135 10.26 0.51 5.29
N SER A 136 9.76 0.26 4.07
CA SER A 136 10.39 0.72 2.82
C SER A 136 10.55 2.25 2.81
N ASP A 137 9.49 2.98 3.11
CA ASP A 137 9.48 4.45 3.14
C ASP A 137 10.29 5.02 4.32
N ALA A 138 10.34 4.33 5.46
CA ALA A 138 11.24 4.70 6.55
C ALA A 138 12.70 4.65 6.07
N ILE A 139 13.15 3.53 5.47
CA ILE A 139 14.52 3.40 4.95
C ILE A 139 14.82 4.46 3.90
N LEU A 140 13.87 4.70 2.97
CA LEU A 140 14.00 5.75 1.95
C LEU A 140 14.17 7.14 2.57
N SER A 141 13.33 7.50 3.55
CA SER A 141 13.40 8.81 4.20
C SER A 141 14.71 9.04 4.96
N LEU A 142 15.22 8.01 5.66
CA LEU A 142 16.49 8.08 6.37
C LEU A 142 17.65 8.24 5.37
N THR A 143 17.63 7.49 4.26
CA THR A 143 18.66 7.54 3.21
C THR A 143 18.70 8.89 2.49
N LEU A 144 17.55 9.52 2.29
CA LEU A 144 17.46 10.78 1.55
C LEU A 144 17.79 12.01 2.40
N PHE A 145 17.42 12.01 3.68
CA PHE A 145 17.49 13.22 4.51
C PHE A 145 18.59 13.20 5.54
N ILE A 146 19.00 12.04 6.07
CA ILE A 146 20.02 12.01 7.13
C ILE A 146 21.42 12.00 6.50
N PRO A 147 22.27 13.01 6.78
CA PRO A 147 23.64 13.03 6.28
C PRO A 147 24.43 11.81 6.75
N ASN A 148 25.18 11.20 5.84
CA ASN A 148 26.03 10.01 6.10
C ASN A 148 25.27 8.75 6.55
N PHE A 149 23.95 8.70 6.42
CA PHE A 149 23.19 7.47 6.63
C PHE A 149 23.45 6.50 5.47
N ASN A 150 24.33 5.52 5.70
CA ASN A 150 24.63 4.48 4.72
C ASN A 150 24.00 3.16 5.16
N PHE A 151 22.83 2.85 4.60
CA PHE A 151 22.25 1.52 4.70
C PHE A 151 22.76 0.67 3.54
N TRP A 152 23.40 -0.46 3.85
CA TRP A 152 23.95 -1.35 2.83
C TRP A 152 22.86 -1.79 1.84
N GLN A 153 23.03 -1.45 0.56
CA GLN A 153 22.07 -1.74 -0.51
C GLN A 153 20.64 -1.21 -0.21
N SER A 154 20.53 0.02 0.29
CA SER A 154 19.26 0.72 0.55
C SER A 154 18.25 0.55 -0.58
N ASP A 155 18.66 0.77 -1.83
CA ASP A 155 17.76 0.72 -2.98
C ASP A 155 17.15 -0.67 -3.19
N LEU A 156 17.95 -1.72 -3.00
CA LEU A 156 17.47 -3.11 -3.10
C LEU A 156 16.52 -3.44 -1.94
N GLY A 157 16.85 -3.03 -0.72
CA GLY A 157 15.99 -3.24 0.45
C GLY A 157 14.64 -2.52 0.32
N ILE A 158 14.66 -1.28 -0.16
CA ILE A 158 13.47 -0.45 -0.44
C ILE A 158 12.59 -1.15 -1.47
N MET A 159 13.16 -1.50 -2.63
CA MET A 159 12.42 -2.12 -3.73
C MET A 159 11.91 -3.53 -3.40
N PHE A 160 12.66 -4.29 -2.61
CA PHE A 160 12.24 -5.61 -2.13
C PHE A 160 11.04 -5.51 -1.20
N CYS A 161 11.11 -4.65 -0.17
CA CYS A 161 9.99 -4.42 0.76
C CYS A 161 8.77 -3.89 0.01
N TYR A 162 8.98 -2.96 -0.92
CA TYR A 162 7.95 -2.36 -1.76
C TYR A 162 7.23 -3.42 -2.62
N THR A 163 7.98 -4.24 -3.34
CA THR A 163 7.43 -5.24 -4.27
C THR A 163 6.63 -6.31 -3.52
N ILE A 164 7.18 -6.80 -2.40
CA ILE A 164 6.48 -7.78 -1.55
C ILE A 164 5.24 -7.15 -0.92
N GLY A 165 5.36 -5.92 -0.43
CA GLY A 165 4.25 -5.16 0.16
C GLY A 165 3.08 -5.01 -0.82
N GLN A 166 3.37 -4.63 -2.06
CA GLN A 166 2.39 -4.54 -3.14
C GLN A 166 1.72 -5.88 -3.44
N GLY A 167 2.51 -6.94 -3.60
CA GLY A 167 1.98 -8.28 -3.88
C GLY A 167 1.02 -8.75 -2.78
N LEU A 168 1.39 -8.54 -1.52
CA LEU A 168 0.56 -8.92 -0.37
C LEU A 168 -0.73 -8.13 -0.27
N ILE A 169 -0.70 -6.82 -0.54
CA ILE A 169 -1.89 -5.98 -0.54
C ILE A 169 -2.83 -6.39 -1.67
N ILE A 170 -2.32 -6.64 -2.88
CA ILE A 170 -3.13 -7.07 -4.02
C ILE A 170 -3.78 -8.43 -3.74
N CYS A 171 -3.00 -9.43 -3.31
CA CYS A 171 -3.51 -10.76 -2.97
C CYS A 171 -4.50 -10.72 -1.80
N GLY A 172 -4.22 -9.89 -0.79
CA GLY A 172 -5.10 -9.70 0.34
C GLY A 172 -6.42 -9.05 -0.04
N ALA A 173 -6.38 -8.01 -0.88
CA ALA A 173 -7.54 -7.29 -1.38
C ALA A 173 -8.48 -8.18 -2.21
N THR A 174 -7.92 -8.94 -3.16
CA THR A 174 -8.71 -9.86 -3.99
C THR A 174 -9.37 -10.96 -3.16
N ALA A 175 -8.66 -11.50 -2.17
CA ALA A 175 -9.23 -12.47 -1.24
C ALA A 175 -10.40 -11.91 -0.41
N LEU A 176 -10.33 -10.63 0.00
CA LEU A 176 -11.43 -9.99 0.72
C LEU A 176 -12.67 -9.80 -0.17
N LEU A 177 -12.50 -9.40 -1.43
CA LEU A 177 -13.60 -9.21 -2.38
C LEU A 177 -14.30 -10.53 -2.70
N TRP A 178 -13.52 -11.59 -2.97
CA TRP A 178 -14.04 -12.92 -3.23
C TRP A 178 -14.88 -13.48 -2.06
N GLN A 179 -14.46 -13.21 -0.82
CA GLN A 179 -15.22 -13.62 0.37
C GLN A 179 -16.55 -12.87 0.50
N HIS A 180 -16.57 -11.58 0.16
CA HIS A 180 -17.79 -10.78 0.17
C HIS A 180 -18.81 -11.32 -0.84
N GLU A 181 -18.38 -11.60 -2.07
CA GLU A 181 -19.23 -12.16 -3.13
C GLU A 181 -19.83 -13.52 -2.75
N LYS A 182 -19.01 -14.41 -2.17
CA LYS A 182 -19.52 -15.70 -1.68
C LYS A 182 -20.59 -15.55 -0.60
N ARG A 183 -20.46 -14.56 0.29
CA ARG A 183 -21.45 -14.28 1.34
C ARG A 183 -22.75 -13.73 0.75
N THR A 184 -22.67 -12.80 -0.19
CA THR A 184 -23.85 -12.23 -0.86
C THR A 184 -24.59 -13.26 -1.70
N SER A 185 -23.87 -14.12 -2.42
CA SER A 185 -24.48 -15.17 -3.26
C SER A 185 -25.13 -16.29 -2.43
N ARG A 186 -24.59 -16.60 -1.24
CA ARG A 186 -25.16 -17.60 -0.32
C ARG A 186 -26.40 -17.08 0.43
N GLY A 187 -26.51 -15.77 0.61
CA GLY A 187 -27.66 -15.13 1.25
C GLY A 187 -28.86 -14.85 0.33
N ARG A 188 -28.71 -15.06 -0.99
CA ARG A 188 -29.82 -14.85 -1.95
C ARG A 188 -30.83 -16.00 -1.82
N PRO A 189 -32.12 -15.74 -1.54
CA PRO A 189 -33.13 -16.78 -1.54
C PRO A 189 -33.11 -17.53 -2.86
N LYS A 190 -33.15 -18.88 -2.83
CA LYS A 190 -33.35 -19.65 -4.05
C LYS A 190 -34.73 -19.28 -4.60
N GLU A 191 -34.76 -18.46 -5.63
CA GLU A 191 -35.95 -18.20 -6.42
C GLU A 191 -36.47 -19.56 -6.90
N LYS A 192 -37.59 -20.01 -6.32
CA LYS A 192 -38.25 -21.24 -6.76
C LYS A 192 -38.64 -21.00 -8.20
N THR A 193 -37.92 -21.63 -9.12
CA THR A 193 -38.31 -21.71 -10.51
C THR A 193 -39.63 -22.48 -10.56
N THR A 194 -40.75 -21.76 -10.54
CA THR A 194 -42.06 -22.27 -10.90
C THR A 194 -42.00 -22.64 -12.37
N LYS A 195 -41.64 -23.90 -12.64
CA LYS A 195 -41.97 -24.56 -13.90
C LYS A 195 -43.48 -24.81 -13.87
N ASN A 196 -44.20 -23.97 -14.62
CA ASN A 196 -45.52 -24.31 -15.15
C ASN A 196 -45.33 -25.14 -16.41
#